data_AF-A0A964V866-F1
#
_entry.id   AF-A0A964V866-F1
#
_cell.length_a   1.000
_cell.length_b   1.000
_cell.length_c   1.000
_cell.angle_alpha   90.00
_cell.angle_beta   90.00
_cell.angle_gamma   90.00
#
_symmetry.space_group_name_H-M   'P 1'
#
loop_
_entity.id
_entity.type
_entity.pdbx_description
1 polymer ?
#
loop_
_entity_poly.entity_id
_entity_poly.type
_entity_poly.pdbx_seq_one_letter_code
_entity_poly.pdbx_strand_id
1 'polypeptide(L)'
;MKQTIRMGMFALAISAAAVVVSCGPASEPEAGSAAATAIPEYPSYSPVAWPTIPNNWVFGLVSGIAHDSQDHIWLITRPRTVPEADRDRASPSVLEFDAAGNYIQGWGGEDYRDSQEFEWPNTEHGINVDDSGNVWLAGS
;
A
#
# COMPACT_ATOMS: atom_id res chain seq x y z
N MET A 1 77.43 25.24 73.32
CA MET A 1 76.38 26.25 73.53
C MET A 1 75.11 25.70 72.85
N LYS A 2 74.11 25.15 73.56
CA LYS A 2 73.02 25.79 74.33
C LYS A 2 72.16 26.67 73.39
N GLN A 3 70.84 26.51 73.14
CA GLN A 3 69.74 25.80 73.82
C GLN A 3 68.49 25.59 72.92
N THR A 4 67.69 24.57 73.27
CA THR A 4 66.20 24.46 73.41
C THR A 4 65.18 25.09 72.43
N ILE A 5 64.40 24.18 71.82
CA ILE A 5 62.91 24.02 71.82
C ILE A 5 62.03 25.27 72.02
N ARG A 6 61.02 25.45 71.13
CA ARG A 6 59.62 25.76 71.53
C ARG A 6 58.59 25.11 70.60
N MET A 7 57.86 24.14 71.15
CA MET A 7 56.57 23.64 70.67
C MET A 7 55.48 24.50 71.30
N GLY A 8 54.48 24.95 70.53
CA GLY A 8 53.36 25.73 71.03
C GLY A 8 52.11 25.54 70.19
N MET A 9 51.25 24.62 70.62
CA MET A 9 49.80 24.61 70.36
C MET A 9 49.21 25.98 70.72
N PHE A 10 48.20 26.47 69.99
CA PHE A 10 46.91 26.88 70.57
C PHE A 10 45.88 27.18 69.47
N ALA A 11 44.64 26.85 69.77
CA ALA A 11 43.50 26.77 68.88
C ALA A 11 42.79 28.12 68.64
N LEU A 12 41.84 28.04 67.71
CA LEU A 12 40.56 28.79 67.63
C LEU A 12 40.57 30.10 66.82
N ALA A 13 39.83 30.13 65.72
CA ALA A 13 38.69 31.05 65.52
C ALA A 13 38.01 30.82 64.17
N ILE A 14 36.68 30.91 64.21
CA ILE A 14 35.69 30.70 63.16
C ILE A 14 35.75 31.87 62.15
N SER A 15 35.53 31.58 60.86
CA SER A 15 34.93 32.55 59.93
C SER A 15 34.16 31.84 58.83
N ALA A 16 32.85 32.06 58.83
CA ALA A 16 31.93 31.64 57.79
C ALA A 16 32.18 32.47 56.53
N ALA A 17 32.53 31.82 55.42
CA ALA A 17 32.51 32.43 54.09
C ALA A 17 31.26 31.94 53.36
N ALA A 18 30.39 32.88 53.00
CA ALA A 18 29.22 32.64 52.17
C ALA A 18 29.67 32.14 50.78
N VAL A 19 29.23 30.94 50.39
CA VAL A 19 29.41 30.44 49.02
C VAL A 19 28.40 31.17 48.14
N VAL A 20 28.90 32.07 47.28
CA VAL A 20 28.11 32.67 46.21
C VAL A 20 28.01 31.62 45.11
N VAL A 21 26.86 30.96 44.98
CA VAL A 21 26.58 30.07 43.84
C VAL A 21 26.35 30.95 42.62
N SER A 22 27.38 31.08 41.78
CA SER A 22 27.28 31.71 40.47
C SER A 22 26.51 30.77 39.53
N CYS A 23 25.29 31.17 39.16
CA CYS A 23 24.50 30.49 38.14
C CYS A 23 25.09 30.87 36.77
N GLY A 24 25.96 30.03 36.21
CA GLY A 24 26.42 30.18 34.82
C GLY A 24 25.29 29.86 33.83
N PRO A 25 25.26 30.46 32.63
CA PRO A 25 24.24 30.16 31.64
C PRO A 25 24.31 28.68 31.27
N ALA A 26 23.15 28.02 31.26
CA ALA A 26 23.02 26.65 30.79
C ALA A 26 23.38 26.60 29.30
N SER A 27 24.34 25.76 28.94
CA SER A 27 24.63 25.45 27.54
C SER A 27 23.39 24.76 26.96
N GLU A 28 22.69 25.41 26.03
CA GLU A 28 21.62 24.76 25.26
C GLU A 28 22.26 23.68 24.38
N PRO A 29 21.70 22.47 24.32
CA PRO A 29 22.18 21.47 23.39
C PRO A 29 21.94 21.98 21.97
N GLU A 30 23.02 22.10 21.19
CA GLU A 30 22.96 22.30 19.74
C GLU A 30 22.00 21.26 19.14
N ALA A 31 20.89 21.74 18.57
CA ALA A 31 19.95 20.90 17.87
C ALA A 31 20.67 20.30 16.66
N GLY A 32 21.11 19.05 16.79
CA GLY A 32 21.70 18.30 15.69
C GLY A 32 20.72 18.29 14.51
N SER A 33 21.18 18.80 13.37
CA SER A 33 20.42 18.75 12.11
C SER A 33 20.07 17.31 11.81
N ALA A 34 18.79 16.96 11.93
CA ALA A 34 18.29 15.66 11.50
C ALA A 34 18.48 15.59 9.98
N ALA A 35 19.39 14.72 9.53
CA ALA A 35 19.52 14.44 8.10
C ALA A 35 18.17 13.94 7.59
N ALA A 36 17.59 14.64 6.62
CA ALA A 36 16.35 14.24 5.99
C ALA A 36 16.54 12.88 5.32
N THR A 37 15.74 11.89 5.71
CA THR A 37 15.67 10.60 5.00
C THR A 37 15.20 10.87 3.57
N ALA A 38 16.02 10.53 2.58
CA ALA A 38 15.63 10.63 1.18
C ALA A 38 14.40 9.74 0.93
N ILE A 39 13.33 10.32 0.37
CA ILE A 39 12.14 9.56 -0.04
C ILE A 39 12.55 8.71 -1.25
N PRO A 40 12.32 7.38 -1.23
CA PRO A 40 12.60 6.55 -2.39
C PRO A 40 11.76 7.01 -3.58
N GLU A 41 12.42 7.32 -4.70
CA GLU A 41 11.74 7.58 -5.96
C GLU A 41 11.20 6.25 -6.52
N TYR A 42 9.90 6.21 -6.79
CA TYR A 42 9.27 5.10 -7.49
C TYR A 42 9.30 5.37 -9.00
N PRO A 43 9.52 4.33 -9.84
CA PRO A 43 9.42 4.48 -11.28
C PRO A 43 8.04 4.99 -11.66
N SER A 44 8.00 6.05 -12.46
CA SER A 44 6.78 6.54 -13.10
C SER A 44 6.57 5.76 -14.40
N TYR A 45 5.42 5.09 -14.52
CA TYR A 45 5.04 4.37 -15.73
C TYR A 45 4.13 5.25 -16.59
N SER A 46 4.45 5.37 -17.88
CA SER A 46 3.51 5.95 -18.83
C SER A 46 2.40 4.92 -19.10
N PRO A 47 1.12 5.33 -19.16
CA PRO A 47 0.04 4.41 -19.51
C PRO A 47 0.30 3.87 -20.91
N VAL A 48 0.41 2.54 -21.02
CA VAL A 48 0.50 1.84 -22.29
C VAL A 48 -0.94 1.64 -22.79
N ALA A 49 -1.17 1.78 -24.09
CA ALA A 49 -2.47 1.50 -24.69
C ALA A 49 -2.74 -0.02 -24.66
N TRP A 50 -3.27 -0.48 -23.53
CA TRP A 50 -3.58 -1.88 -23.24
C TRP A 50 -4.69 -1.93 -22.17
N PRO A 51 -5.67 -2.84 -22.25
CA PRO A 51 -5.96 -3.78 -23.35
C PRO A 51 -6.78 -3.12 -24.49
N THR A 52 -6.92 -3.82 -25.61
CA THR A 52 -7.82 -3.38 -26.71
C THR A 52 -9.23 -3.93 -26.47
N ILE A 53 -10.19 -3.04 -26.26
CA ILE A 53 -11.58 -3.43 -26.00
C ILE A 53 -12.38 -3.48 -27.31
N PRO A 54 -12.91 -4.65 -27.73
CA PRO A 54 -13.74 -4.75 -28.93
C PRO A 54 -15.17 -4.25 -28.64
N ASN A 55 -15.98 -4.16 -29.70
CA ASN A 55 -17.43 -3.93 -29.64
C ASN A 55 -17.88 -2.65 -28.91
N ASN A 56 -16.96 -1.70 -28.67
CA ASN A 56 -17.22 -0.47 -27.93
C ASN A 56 -17.85 -0.73 -26.54
N TRP A 57 -17.45 -1.83 -25.92
CA TRP A 57 -17.98 -2.25 -24.63
C TRP A 57 -17.67 -1.24 -23.53
N VAL A 58 -18.62 -1.11 -22.61
CA VAL A 58 -18.49 -0.34 -21.38
C VAL A 58 -18.36 -1.33 -20.23
N PHE A 59 -17.32 -1.14 -19.42
CA PHE A 59 -17.09 -2.00 -18.27
C PHE A 59 -17.84 -1.44 -17.07
N GLY A 60 -18.47 -2.35 -16.32
CA GLY A 60 -18.89 -2.04 -14.96
C GLY A 60 -17.69 -2.02 -14.02
N LEU A 61 -17.98 -2.15 -12.73
CA LEU A 61 -16.94 -2.41 -11.73
C LEU A 61 -16.19 -3.69 -12.08
N VAL A 62 -14.88 -3.57 -12.27
CA VAL A 62 -13.97 -4.72 -12.37
C VAL A 62 -13.64 -5.17 -10.95
N SER A 63 -14.18 -6.32 -10.54
CA SER A 63 -14.03 -6.82 -9.18
C SER A 63 -12.82 -7.72 -8.98
N GLY A 64 -12.27 -8.27 -10.06
CA GLY A 64 -11.12 -9.15 -9.98
C GLY A 64 -10.39 -9.29 -11.32
N ILE A 65 -9.13 -9.68 -11.21
CA ILE A 65 -8.23 -9.97 -12.32
C ILE A 65 -7.41 -11.21 -11.95
N ALA A 66 -7.15 -12.07 -12.94
CA ALA A 66 -6.26 -13.22 -12.81
C ALA A 66 -5.42 -13.36 -14.09
N HIS A 67 -4.38 -14.18 -14.03
CA HIS A 67 -3.69 -14.68 -15.22
C HIS A 67 -3.66 -16.21 -15.17
N ASP A 68 -3.42 -16.83 -16.32
CA ASP A 68 -3.20 -18.27 -16.42
C ASP A 68 -1.79 -18.61 -16.89
N SER A 69 -1.52 -19.90 -17.06
CA SER A 69 -0.21 -20.41 -17.50
C SER A 69 0.18 -20.04 -18.93
N GLN A 70 -0.73 -19.45 -19.71
CA GLN A 70 -0.50 -18.97 -21.09
C GLN A 70 -0.29 -17.46 -21.15
N ASP A 71 -0.13 -16.79 -20.00
CA ASP A 71 -0.11 -15.33 -19.86
C ASP A 71 -1.40 -14.65 -20.39
N HIS A 72 -2.51 -15.38 -20.45
CA HIS A 72 -3.79 -14.74 -20.71
C HIS A 72 -4.25 -14.04 -19.44
N ILE A 73 -4.86 -12.87 -19.61
CA ILE A 73 -5.39 -12.06 -18.53
C ILE A 73 -6.91 -12.18 -18.52
N TRP A 74 -7.43 -12.55 -17.36
CA TRP A 74 -8.84 -12.76 -17.11
C TRP A 74 -9.37 -11.63 -16.24
N LEU A 75 -10.46 -11.01 -16.68
CA LEU A 75 -11.16 -9.98 -15.92
C LEU A 75 -12.55 -10.47 -15.54
N ILE A 76 -12.97 -10.12 -14.33
CA ILE A 76 -14.37 -10.20 -13.94
C ILE A 76 -14.93 -8.80 -13.68
N THR A 77 -16.00 -8.48 -14.41
CA THR A 77 -16.73 -7.21 -14.40
C THR A 77 -18.14 -7.45 -13.88
N ARG A 78 -18.79 -6.39 -13.40
CA ARG A 78 -20.19 -6.38 -12.97
C ARG A 78 -21.03 -5.58 -13.95
N PRO A 79 -21.56 -6.17 -15.05
CA PRO A 79 -22.28 -5.44 -16.10
C PRO A 79 -23.47 -4.63 -15.57
N ARG A 80 -24.12 -5.11 -14.51
CA ARG A 80 -25.25 -4.42 -13.84
C ARG A 80 -24.87 -3.10 -13.18
N THR A 81 -23.59 -2.81 -13.02
CA THR A 81 -23.11 -1.53 -12.46
C THR A 81 -22.83 -0.49 -13.55
N VAL A 82 -22.91 -0.86 -14.83
CA VAL A 82 -22.89 0.09 -15.94
C VAL A 82 -24.13 0.99 -15.86
N PRO A 83 -24.01 2.31 -16.06
CA PRO A 83 -25.17 3.20 -16.10
C PRO A 83 -26.25 2.73 -17.08
N GLU A 84 -27.52 2.97 -16.74
CA GLU A 84 -28.67 2.56 -17.56
C GLU A 84 -28.52 2.97 -19.04
N ALA A 85 -28.03 4.18 -19.28
CA ALA A 85 -27.86 4.75 -20.62
C ALA A 85 -26.83 4.01 -21.50
N ASP A 86 -25.95 3.22 -20.90
CA ASP A 86 -24.88 2.47 -21.58
C ASP A 86 -25.02 0.95 -21.41
N ARG A 87 -26.12 0.48 -20.81
CA ARG A 87 -26.29 -0.92 -20.40
C ARG A 87 -26.33 -1.88 -21.59
N ASP A 88 -26.80 -1.41 -22.74
CA ASP A 88 -26.80 -2.14 -24.02
C ASP A 88 -25.40 -2.44 -24.55
N ARG A 89 -24.39 -1.69 -24.08
CA ARG A 89 -22.97 -1.88 -24.40
C ARG A 89 -22.19 -2.50 -23.25
N ALA A 90 -22.84 -2.96 -22.19
CA ALA A 90 -22.14 -3.61 -21.09
C ALA A 90 -21.39 -4.85 -21.59
N SER A 91 -20.15 -5.05 -21.14
CA SER A 91 -19.39 -6.26 -21.47
C SER A 91 -20.05 -7.51 -20.88
N PRO A 92 -19.70 -8.72 -21.35
CA PRO A 92 -19.86 -9.94 -20.55
C PRO A 92 -19.23 -9.80 -19.16
N SER A 93 -19.66 -10.60 -18.19
CA SER A 93 -19.09 -10.55 -16.84
C SER A 93 -17.66 -11.09 -16.79
N VAL A 94 -17.31 -12.12 -17.57
CA VAL A 94 -15.95 -12.64 -17.67
C VAL A 94 -15.38 -12.31 -19.05
N LEU A 95 -14.14 -11.83 -19.07
CA LEU A 95 -13.41 -11.50 -20.27
C LEU A 95 -12.00 -12.09 -20.20
N GLU A 96 -11.51 -12.57 -21.33
CA GLU A 96 -10.16 -13.11 -21.49
C GLU A 96 -9.43 -12.34 -22.58
N PHE A 97 -8.19 -11.99 -22.30
CA PHE A 97 -7.28 -11.32 -23.22
C PHE A 97 -5.95 -12.05 -23.27
N ASP A 98 -5.25 -12.03 -24.39
CA ASP A 98 -3.85 -12.47 -24.42
C ASP A 98 -2.92 -11.44 -23.71
N ALA A 99 -1.65 -11.81 -23.54
CA ALA A 99 -0.64 -10.94 -22.94
C ALA A 99 -0.48 -9.59 -23.68
N ALA A 100 -0.74 -9.56 -25.00
CA ALA A 100 -0.69 -8.35 -25.81
C ALA A 100 -1.97 -7.49 -25.69
N GLY A 101 -3.00 -7.97 -24.98
CA GLY A 101 -4.24 -7.26 -24.74
C GLY A 101 -5.26 -7.42 -25.86
N ASN A 102 -5.09 -8.44 -26.71
CA ASN A 102 -6.09 -8.80 -27.70
C ASN A 102 -7.18 -9.63 -27.02
N TYR A 103 -8.44 -9.30 -27.30
CA TYR A 103 -9.58 -10.05 -26.79
C TYR A 103 -9.62 -11.47 -27.37
N ILE A 104 -9.83 -12.46 -26.50
CA ILE A 104 -9.96 -13.88 -26.86
C ILE A 104 -11.43 -14.30 -26.78
N GLN A 105 -12.06 -14.15 -25.61
CA GLN A 105 -13.43 -14.58 -25.38
C GLN A 105 -14.08 -13.88 -24.18
N GLY A 106 -15.38 -14.05 -24.03
CA GLY A 106 -16.13 -13.53 -22.89
C GLY A 106 -17.47 -14.23 -22.73
N TRP A 107 -17.88 -14.40 -21.48
CA TRP A 107 -19.03 -15.20 -21.08
C TRP A 107 -19.54 -14.76 -19.70
N GLY A 108 -20.59 -15.41 -19.21
CA GLY A 108 -21.15 -15.14 -17.90
C GLY A 108 -21.99 -13.87 -17.81
N GLY A 109 -22.53 -13.64 -16.61
CA GLY A 109 -23.40 -12.51 -16.29
C GLY A 109 -24.84 -12.94 -16.04
N GLU A 110 -25.74 -11.96 -15.95
CA GLU A 110 -27.14 -12.20 -15.60
C GLU A 110 -27.86 -13.09 -16.63
N ASP A 111 -27.50 -12.97 -17.91
CA ASP A 111 -27.99 -13.86 -18.98
C ASP A 111 -27.65 -15.34 -18.73
N TYR A 112 -26.60 -15.63 -17.94
CA TYR A 112 -26.21 -16.98 -17.53
C TYR A 112 -26.91 -17.44 -16.24
N ARG A 113 -27.46 -16.54 -15.41
CA ARG A 113 -28.26 -16.93 -14.22
C ARG A 113 -29.49 -17.74 -14.59
N ASP A 114 -30.11 -17.38 -15.71
CA ASP A 114 -31.30 -18.05 -16.22
C ASP A 114 -30.95 -19.23 -17.15
N SER A 115 -29.66 -19.46 -17.39
CA SER A 115 -29.19 -20.67 -18.05
C SER A 115 -29.30 -21.86 -17.10
N GLN A 116 -29.70 -23.03 -17.63
CA GLN A 116 -29.73 -24.27 -16.83
C GLN A 116 -28.34 -24.89 -16.63
N GLU A 117 -27.29 -24.26 -17.16
CA GLU A 117 -25.96 -24.83 -17.24
C GLU A 117 -25.11 -24.50 -16.01
N PHE A 118 -25.21 -23.28 -15.47
CA PHE A 118 -24.40 -22.83 -14.33
C PHE A 118 -25.14 -21.82 -13.44
N GLU A 119 -25.01 -21.96 -12.12
CA GLU A 119 -25.46 -20.94 -11.18
C GLU A 119 -24.49 -19.75 -11.19
N TRP A 120 -25.03 -18.54 -11.36
CA TRP A 120 -24.24 -17.31 -11.39
C TRP A 120 -24.51 -16.44 -10.15
N PRO A 121 -23.47 -15.86 -9.51
CA PRO A 121 -23.65 -15.08 -8.28
C PRO A 121 -24.46 -13.81 -8.50
N ASN A 122 -25.15 -13.35 -7.45
CA ASN A 122 -25.78 -12.04 -7.43
C ASN A 122 -24.76 -10.90 -7.45
N THR A 123 -23.53 -11.11 -7.00
CA THR A 123 -22.46 -10.13 -7.02
C THR A 123 -21.12 -10.83 -7.21
N GLU A 124 -20.46 -10.55 -8.33
CA GLU A 124 -19.14 -11.07 -8.67
C GLU A 124 -18.06 -10.41 -7.80
N HIS A 125 -17.22 -11.18 -7.11
CA HIS A 125 -16.18 -10.65 -6.21
C HIS A 125 -14.75 -10.96 -6.66
N GLY A 126 -14.51 -12.16 -7.18
CA GLY A 126 -13.16 -12.58 -7.54
C GLY A 126 -13.15 -13.61 -8.66
N ILE A 127 -12.00 -13.71 -9.30
CA ILE A 127 -11.69 -14.68 -10.35
C ILE A 127 -10.32 -15.27 -10.06
N ASN A 128 -10.16 -16.57 -10.30
CA ASN A 128 -8.88 -17.26 -10.29
C ASN A 128 -8.85 -18.27 -11.44
N VAL A 129 -7.67 -18.53 -12.00
CA VAL A 129 -7.47 -19.60 -12.98
C VAL A 129 -6.42 -20.56 -12.42
N ASP A 130 -6.74 -21.84 -12.36
CA ASP A 130 -5.80 -22.85 -11.85
C ASP A 130 -4.86 -23.38 -12.96
N ASP A 131 -3.86 -24.15 -12.56
CA ASP A 131 -2.87 -24.73 -13.48
C ASP A 131 -3.48 -25.74 -14.49
N SER A 132 -4.71 -26.19 -14.26
CA SER A 132 -5.45 -27.05 -15.19
C SER A 132 -6.31 -26.25 -16.18
N GLY A 133 -6.29 -24.92 -16.09
CA GLY A 133 -7.07 -24.02 -16.94
C GLY A 133 -8.53 -23.87 -16.50
N ASN A 134 -8.91 -24.32 -15.29
CA ASN A 134 -10.26 -24.08 -14.80
C ASN A 134 -10.40 -22.65 -14.27
N VAL A 135 -11.50 -22.00 -14.63
CA VAL A 135 -11.83 -20.65 -14.18
C VAL A 135 -12.78 -20.72 -12.98
N TRP A 136 -12.33 -20.17 -11.85
CA TRP A 136 -13.05 -20.16 -10.58
C TRP A 136 -13.58 -18.76 -10.28
N LEU A 137 -14.87 -18.66 -10.02
CA LEU A 137 -15.53 -17.40 -9.67
C LEU A 137 -15.96 -17.42 -8.20
N ALA A 138 -15.76 -16.31 -7.50
CA ALA A 138 -16.25 -16.11 -6.15
C ALA A 138 -17.26 -14.96 -6.15
N GLY A 139 -18.36 -15.13 -5.42
CA GLY A 139 -19.45 -14.17 -5.37
C GLY A 139 -20.37 -14.34 -4.16
N SER A 140 -21.40 -13.50 -4.08
CA SER A 140 -22.56 -13.63 -3.17
C SER A 140 -23.86 -13.58 -3.96
#